data_AF-A0A962QEB5-F1
#
_entry.id   AF-A0A962QEB5-F1
#
_cell.length_a   1.000
_cell.length_b   1.000
_cell.length_c   1.000
_cell.angle_alpha   90.00
_cell.angle_beta   90.00
_cell.angle_gamma   90.00
#
_symmetry.space_group_name_H-M   'P 1'
#
loop_
_entity.id
_entity.type
_entity.pdbx_description
1 polymer ?
#
loop_
_entity_poly.entity_id
_entity_poly.type
_entity_poly.pdbx_seq_one_letter_code
_entity_poly.pdbx_strand_id
1 'polypeptide(L)'
;MNEKAQYHAALKRLERIFDNIPADCTELRIGARVWFAGTAASEMYILTDYLYYGGGRTRVRFTEREDQLQFTPTQIGIVAGERGWAMAQPQRRSTTEFLYTFKPDEGQHAFTLGSKSAELSERRHQQRAFAQFEMGWVS
;
A
#
# COMPACT_ATOMS: atom_id res chain seq x y z
N MET A 1 -3.66 22.20 -5.27
CA MET A 1 -3.94 21.71 -3.90
C MET A 1 -2.62 21.62 -3.15
N ASN A 2 -2.54 22.09 -1.89
CA ASN A 2 -1.29 22.14 -1.13
C ASN A 2 -0.82 20.72 -0.76
N GLU A 3 0.39 20.31 -1.12
CA GLU A 3 0.96 18.98 -0.86
C GLU A 3 0.91 18.61 0.63
N LYS A 4 1.11 19.60 1.51
CA LYS A 4 0.99 19.41 2.96
C LYS A 4 -0.42 19.02 3.39
N ALA A 5 -1.45 19.60 2.76
CA ALA A 5 -2.84 19.28 3.07
C ALA A 5 -3.20 17.85 2.61
N GLN A 6 -2.69 17.42 1.46
CA GLN A 6 -2.84 16.05 0.98
C GLN A 6 -2.18 15.05 1.92
N TYR A 7 -0.96 15.32 2.35
CA TYR A 7 -0.22 14.49 3.30
C TYR A 7 -1.00 14.28 4.61
N HIS A 8 -1.47 15.37 5.23
CA HIS A 8 -2.23 15.28 6.48
C HIS A 8 -3.58 14.58 6.29
N ALA A 9 -4.26 14.80 5.18
CA ALA A 9 -5.51 14.11 4.89
C ALA A 9 -5.28 12.60 4.71
N ALA A 10 -4.21 12.21 4.01
CA ALA A 10 -3.84 10.81 3.79
C ALA A 10 -3.58 10.08 5.11
N LEU A 11 -2.79 10.69 6.00
CA LEU A 11 -2.54 10.16 7.35
C LEU A 11 -3.84 10.00 8.12
N LYS A 12 -4.69 11.03 8.18
CA LYS A 12 -6.00 10.97 8.85
C LYS A 12 -6.92 9.89 8.30
N ARG A 13 -6.78 9.52 7.03
CA ARG A 13 -7.55 8.40 6.46
C ARG A 13 -6.98 7.06 6.92
N LEU A 14 -5.65 6.88 6.92
CA LEU A 14 -5.01 5.68 7.45
C LEU A 14 -5.33 5.48 8.93
N GLU A 15 -5.15 6.53 9.75
CA GLU A 15 -5.49 6.55 11.18
C GLU A 15 -6.91 6.04 11.42
N ARG A 16 -7.90 6.61 10.71
CA ARG A 16 -9.30 6.17 10.79
C ARG A 16 -9.53 4.71 10.40
N ILE A 17 -8.74 4.14 9.48
CA ILE A 17 -8.89 2.71 9.15
C ILE A 17 -8.53 1.88 10.36
N PHE A 18 -7.35 2.11 10.94
CA PHE A 18 -6.87 1.33 12.08
C PHE A 18 -7.66 1.59 13.37
N ASP A 19 -8.16 2.81 13.58
CA ASP A 19 -8.98 3.16 14.76
C ASP A 19 -10.39 2.53 14.74
N ASN A 20 -10.90 2.16 13.55
CA ASN A 20 -12.21 1.55 13.39
C ASN A 20 -12.17 0.02 13.31
N ILE A 21 -11.00 -0.60 13.54
CA ILE A 21 -10.89 -2.05 13.56
C ILE A 21 -11.38 -2.59 14.90
N PRO A 22 -12.26 -3.61 14.93
CA PRO A 22 -12.68 -4.27 16.16
C PRO A 22 -11.50 -4.83 16.97
N ALA A 23 -11.62 -4.82 18.30
CA ALA A 23 -10.55 -5.28 19.19
C ALA A 23 -10.23 -6.78 19.05
N ASP A 24 -11.19 -7.59 18.57
CA ASP A 24 -11.02 -9.02 18.28
C ASP A 24 -10.44 -9.29 16.88
N CYS A 25 -10.02 -8.25 16.15
CA CYS A 25 -9.47 -8.40 14.83
C CYS A 25 -8.09 -9.05 14.85
N THR A 26 -7.98 -10.19 14.19
CA THR A 26 -6.75 -10.99 14.07
C THR A 26 -5.91 -10.62 12.85
N GLU A 27 -6.53 -10.02 11.83
CA GLU A 27 -5.85 -9.65 10.60
C GLU A 27 -6.58 -8.52 9.87
N LEU A 28 -5.81 -7.52 9.44
CA LEU A 28 -6.26 -6.44 8.57
C LEU A 28 -5.50 -6.53 7.24
N ARG A 29 -6.19 -6.32 6.13
CA ARG A 29 -5.58 -6.21 4.80
C ARG A 29 -6.01 -4.91 4.16
N ILE A 30 -5.06 -4.15 3.65
CA ILE A 30 -5.28 -2.89 2.94
C ILE A 30 -4.91 -3.08 1.47
N GLY A 31 -5.89 -2.88 0.58
CA GLY A 31 -5.69 -2.84 -0.86
C GLY A 31 -5.19 -1.47 -1.31
N ALA A 32 -4.18 -1.48 -2.17
CA ALA A 32 -3.52 -0.27 -2.64
C ALA A 32 -3.21 -0.37 -4.14
N ARG A 33 -3.51 0.70 -4.89
CA ARG A 33 -3.15 0.82 -6.30
C ARG A 33 -2.00 1.81 -6.48
N VAL A 34 -1.06 1.50 -7.36
CA VAL A 34 0.02 2.41 -7.76
C VAL A 34 -0.58 3.63 -8.47
N TRP A 35 -0.23 4.83 -7.99
CA TRP A 35 -0.66 6.11 -8.58
C TRP A 35 0.41 6.69 -9.52
N PHE A 36 1.66 6.76 -9.05
CA PHE A 36 2.81 7.15 -9.87
C PHE A 36 4.03 6.31 -9.50
N ALA A 37 4.60 5.67 -10.52
CA ALA A 37 5.87 4.95 -10.42
C ALA A 37 6.95 5.81 -11.11
N GLY A 38 7.42 6.86 -10.44
CA GLY A 38 8.47 7.71 -10.98
C GLY A 38 9.53 8.03 -9.94
N THR A 39 10.76 7.65 -10.31
CA THR A 39 12.01 7.53 -9.55
C THR A 39 11.93 6.67 -8.29
N ALA A 40 12.97 5.86 -8.06
CA ALA A 40 13.08 4.88 -6.97
C ALA A 40 12.96 5.46 -5.55
N ALA A 41 12.79 6.79 -5.42
CA ALA A 41 12.79 7.49 -4.16
C ALA A 41 11.42 7.54 -3.47
N SER A 42 10.28 7.40 -4.15
CA SER A 42 8.95 7.44 -3.50
C SER A 42 7.83 6.85 -4.36
N GLU A 43 7.59 5.53 -4.26
CA GLU A 43 6.38 4.94 -4.83
C GLU A 43 5.14 5.47 -4.08
N MET A 44 4.21 6.09 -4.82
CA MET A 44 2.96 6.61 -4.26
C MET A 44 1.80 5.68 -4.64
N TYR A 45 0.95 5.44 -3.65
CA TYR A 45 -0.17 4.51 -3.71
C TYR A 45 -1.47 5.20 -3.34
N ILE A 46 -2.57 4.57 -3.75
CA ILE A 46 -3.93 5.01 -3.48
C ILE A 46 -4.74 3.85 -2.91
N LEU A 47 -5.54 4.13 -1.89
CA LEU A 47 -6.27 3.11 -1.15
C LEU A 47 -7.47 2.69 -1.98
N THR A 48 -7.65 1.38 -2.17
CA THR A 48 -8.77 0.83 -2.92
C THR A 48 -9.80 0.20 -2.01
N ASP A 49 -9.35 -0.52 -0.99
CA ASP A 49 -10.18 -1.13 0.03
C ASP A 49 -9.40 -1.46 1.30
N TYR A 50 -10.14 -1.86 2.33
CA TYR A 50 -9.59 -2.66 3.41
C TYR A 50 -10.54 -3.79 3.79
N LEU A 51 -9.96 -4.83 4.39
CA LEU A 51 -10.62 -6.06 4.79
C LEU A 51 -10.10 -6.45 6.16
N TYR A 52 -10.98 -6.76 7.10
CA TYR A 52 -10.57 -7.22 8.43
C TYR A 52 -11.28 -8.51 8.84
N TYR A 53 -10.65 -9.22 9.79
CA TYR A 53 -11.07 -10.52 10.30
C TYR A 53 -11.15 -10.50 11.84
N GLY A 54 -12.34 -10.24 12.39
CA GLY A 54 -12.67 -10.30 13.83
C GLY A 54 -14.14 -10.68 13.99
N GLY A 55 -14.42 -11.91 14.43
CA GLY A 55 -15.78 -12.48 14.46
C GLY A 55 -16.43 -12.75 13.09
N GLY A 56 -15.84 -12.26 12.00
CA GLY A 56 -16.30 -12.44 10.62
C GLY A 56 -15.43 -11.66 9.63
N ARG A 57 -15.69 -11.84 8.32
CA ARG A 57 -14.96 -11.15 7.25
C ARG A 57 -15.73 -9.92 6.78
N THR A 58 -15.20 -8.73 7.05
CA THR A 58 -15.79 -7.46 6.59
C THR A 58 -14.86 -6.75 5.61
N ARG A 59 -15.39 -6.34 4.46
CA ARG A 59 -14.66 -5.56 3.43
C ARG A 59 -15.31 -4.20 3.24
N VAL A 60 -14.50 -3.16 3.25
CA VAL A 60 -14.91 -1.78 2.97
C VAL A 60 -14.17 -1.31 1.71
N ARG A 61 -14.91 -0.84 0.71
CA ARG A 61 -14.35 -0.34 -0.56
C ARG A 61 -14.46 1.18 -0.62
N PHE A 62 -13.44 1.84 -1.14
CA PHE A 62 -13.48 3.28 -1.39
C PHE A 62 -14.06 3.54 -2.79
N THR A 63 -15.10 4.38 -2.86
CA THR A 63 -15.94 4.57 -4.06
C THR A 63 -15.47 5.67 -5.00
N GLU A 64 -14.74 6.68 -4.52
CA GLU A 64 -14.40 7.87 -5.32
C GLU A 64 -12.91 7.93 -5.65
N ARG A 65 -12.58 8.08 -6.94
CA ARG A 65 -11.19 8.17 -7.44
C ARG A 65 -10.59 9.58 -7.40
N GLU A 66 -11.42 10.62 -7.40
CA GLU A 66 -10.95 12.02 -7.41
C GLU A 66 -10.49 12.49 -6.01
N ASP A 67 -11.04 11.90 -4.94
CA ASP A 67 -10.66 12.15 -3.54
C ASP A 67 -9.68 11.12 -2.98
N GLN A 68 -8.98 10.40 -3.87
CA GLN A 68 -8.03 9.36 -3.49
C GLN A 68 -6.70 9.99 -3.07
N LEU A 69 -6.57 10.09 -1.75
CA LEU A 69 -5.38 10.53 -1.05
C LEU A 69 -4.22 9.57 -1.32
N GLN A 70 -3.09 10.15 -1.70
CA GLN A 70 -1.88 9.40 -2.02
C GLN A 70 -1.09 9.15 -0.73
N PHE A 71 -0.50 7.95 -0.62
CA PHE A 71 0.36 7.58 0.51
C PHE A 71 1.59 6.80 0.04
N THR A 72 2.60 6.74 0.90
CA THR A 72 3.79 5.90 0.75
C THR A 72 3.68 4.64 1.62
N PRO A 73 4.39 3.55 1.27
CA PRO A 73 4.45 2.36 2.12
C PRO A 73 4.92 2.66 3.54
N THR A 74 5.87 3.59 3.69
CA THR A 74 6.40 4.02 4.99
C THR A 74 5.32 4.66 5.86
N GLN A 75 4.44 5.50 5.30
CA GLN A 75 3.35 6.09 6.06
C GLN A 75 2.39 5.04 6.61
N ILE A 76 2.08 3.98 5.85
CA ILE A 76 1.24 2.90 6.36
C ILE A 76 1.94 2.17 7.52
N GLY A 77 3.23 1.86 7.35
CA GLY A 77 4.02 1.19 8.39
C GLY A 77 4.08 1.96 9.71
N ILE A 78 4.28 3.28 9.65
CA ILE A 78 4.31 4.14 10.84
C ILE A 78 2.94 4.15 11.54
N VAL A 79 1.87 4.45 10.81
CA VAL A 79 0.51 4.55 11.38
C VAL A 79 0.05 3.21 11.98
N ALA A 80 0.41 2.10 11.33
CA ALA A 80 0.14 0.75 11.82
C ALA A 80 0.91 0.47 13.13
N GLY A 81 2.22 0.73 13.13
CA GLY A 81 3.09 0.49 14.29
C GLY A 81 2.67 1.29 15.53
N GLU A 82 2.28 2.57 15.36
CA GLU A 82 1.75 3.41 16.44
C GLU A 82 0.49 2.85 17.10
N ARG A 83 -0.23 1.95 16.41
CA ARG A 83 -1.48 1.32 16.88
C ARG A 83 -1.30 -0.15 17.27
N GLY A 84 -0.06 -0.62 17.40
CA GLY A 84 0.23 -2.01 17.73
C GLY A 84 -0.15 -2.98 16.61
N TRP A 85 0.04 -2.60 15.35
CA TRP A 85 -0.11 -3.48 14.20
C TRP A 85 1.23 -3.72 13.52
N ALA A 86 1.61 -4.99 13.40
CA ALA A 86 2.79 -5.40 12.65
C ALA A 86 2.44 -5.62 11.18
N MET A 87 3.17 -4.96 10.28
CA MET A 87 3.00 -5.10 8.84
C MET A 87 3.83 -6.26 8.31
N ALA A 88 3.18 -7.23 7.66
CA ALA A 88 3.86 -8.19 6.80
C ALA A 88 4.24 -7.51 5.47
N GLN A 89 5.26 -8.03 4.78
CA GLN A 89 5.64 -7.49 3.48
C GLN A 89 4.45 -7.41 2.51
N PRO A 90 4.31 -6.30 1.76
CA PRO A 90 3.20 -6.14 0.83
C PRO A 90 3.24 -7.21 -0.27
N GLN A 91 2.10 -7.85 -0.50
CA GLN A 91 1.93 -8.81 -1.57
C GLN A 91 1.41 -8.11 -2.82
N ARG A 92 2.10 -8.30 -3.95
CA ARG A 92 1.64 -7.80 -5.23
C ARG A 92 0.49 -8.65 -5.77
N ARG A 93 -0.71 -8.07 -5.89
CA ARG A 93 -1.90 -8.71 -6.48
C ARG A 93 -1.93 -8.62 -7.99
N SER A 94 -1.50 -7.49 -8.55
CA SER A 94 -1.47 -7.27 -9.99
C SER A 94 -0.33 -6.33 -10.38
N THR A 95 -0.21 -6.00 -11.67
CA THR A 95 0.80 -5.04 -12.14
C THR A 95 0.68 -3.68 -11.44
N THR A 96 -0.51 -3.30 -10.99
CA THR A 96 -0.78 -2.00 -10.38
C THR A 96 -1.36 -2.09 -8.98
N GLU A 97 -1.52 -3.28 -8.40
CA GLU A 97 -2.19 -3.47 -7.10
C GLU A 97 -1.33 -4.26 -6.12
N PHE A 98 -1.30 -3.75 -4.89
CA PHE A 98 -0.63 -4.33 -3.73
C PHE A 98 -1.63 -4.55 -2.60
N LEU A 99 -1.32 -5.52 -1.76
CA LEU A 99 -2.06 -5.89 -0.58
C LEU A 99 -1.11 -5.84 0.61
N TYR A 100 -1.36 -4.93 1.53
CA TYR A 100 -0.63 -4.81 2.78
C TYR A 100 -1.39 -5.60 3.84
N THR A 101 -0.74 -6.57 4.47
CA THR A 101 -1.35 -7.42 5.51
C THR A 101 -0.77 -7.05 6.86
N PHE A 102 -1.63 -6.89 7.84
CA PHE A 102 -1.30 -6.49 9.20
C PHE A 102 -1.90 -7.49 10.18
N LYS A 103 -1.18 -7.73 11.26
CA LYS A 103 -1.66 -8.50 12.42
C LYS A 103 -1.38 -7.72 13.70
N PRO A 104 -2.14 -7.96 14.79
CA PRO A 104 -1.83 -7.38 16.08
C PRO A 104 -0.38 -7.67 16.46
N ASP A 105 0.33 -6.64 16.90
CA ASP A 105 1.69 -6.73 17.38
C ASP A 105 1.67 -7.23 18.83
N GLU A 106 1.71 -8.55 19.01
CA GLU A 106 1.78 -9.20 20.33
C GLU A 106 3.17 -9.06 20.99
N GLY A 107 4.04 -8.19 20.47
CA GLY A 107 5.25 -7.72 21.15
C GLY A 107 6.57 -8.22 20.60
N GLN A 108 6.62 -9.18 19.67
CA GLN A 108 7.86 -9.56 18.98
C GLN A 108 7.57 -10.32 17.68
N HIS A 109 7.38 -9.65 16.55
CA HIS A 109 7.73 -10.27 15.27
C HIS A 109 8.19 -9.22 14.26
N ALA A 110 9.52 -9.07 14.14
CA ALA A 110 10.12 -8.62 12.90
C ALA A 110 9.82 -9.68 11.83
N PHE A 111 8.69 -9.54 11.13
CA PHE A 111 8.30 -10.40 10.02
C PHE A 111 9.21 -10.12 8.82
N THR A 112 10.33 -10.84 8.74
CA THR A 112 11.18 -10.87 7.55
C THR A 112 10.67 -11.96 6.62
N LEU A 113 9.68 -11.65 5.77
CA LEU A 113 9.38 -12.50 4.62
C LEU A 113 10.40 -12.20 3.51
N GLY A 114 10.99 -13.23 2.90
CA GLY A 114 11.99 -13.05 1.84
C GLY A 114 11.39 -12.36 0.62
N SER A 115 11.94 -11.19 0.27
CA SER A 115 11.59 -10.49 -0.96
C SER A 115 12.02 -11.31 -2.18
N LYS A 116 11.15 -11.49 -3.17
CA LYS A 116 11.61 -11.74 -4.54
C LYS A 116 12.43 -10.50 -4.95
N SER A 117 13.70 -10.76 -5.28
CA SER A 117 14.83 -9.84 -5.34
C SER A 117 14.59 -8.56 -6.15
N ALA A 118 15.31 -7.48 -5.79
CA ALA A 118 15.40 -6.22 -6.53
C ALA A 118 15.63 -6.41 -8.04
N GLU A 119 16.32 -7.49 -8.39
CA GLU A 119 16.57 -8.00 -9.74
C GLU A 119 15.30 -8.17 -10.59
N LEU A 120 14.17 -8.57 -9.99
CA LEU A 120 12.89 -8.74 -10.68
C LEU A 120 12.18 -7.41 -10.94
N SER A 121 12.43 -6.41 -10.09
CA SER A 121 12.01 -5.02 -10.31
C SER A 121 12.82 -4.38 -11.43
N GLU A 122 14.13 -4.57 -11.41
CA GLU A 122 15.08 -4.09 -12.41
C GLU A 122 14.80 -4.67 -13.80
N ARG A 123 14.54 -5.97 -13.88
CA ARG A 123 14.18 -6.64 -15.14
C ARG A 123 12.88 -6.10 -15.74
N ARG A 124 11.88 -5.74 -14.91
CA ARG A 124 10.64 -5.11 -15.38
C ARG A 124 10.84 -3.64 -15.77
N HIS A 125 11.76 -2.95 -15.12
CA HIS A 125 12.14 -1.60 -15.51
C HIS A 125 12.80 -1.59 -16.89
N GLN A 126 13.71 -2.53 -17.14
CA GLN A 126 14.37 -2.68 -18.44
C GLN A 126 13.38 -3.05 -19.55
N GLN A 127 12.44 -3.97 -19.30
CA GLN A 127 11.40 -4.33 -20.28
C GLN A 127 10.47 -3.16 -20.64
N ARG A 128 10.15 -2.28 -19.67
CA ARG A 128 9.32 -1.08 -19.93
C ARG A 128 10.07 0.01 -20.69
N ALA A 129 11.34 0.23 -20.38
CA ALA A 129 12.19 1.16 -21.12
C ALA A 129 12.34 0.73 -22.59
N PHE A 130 12.47 -0.58 -22.83
CA PHE A 130 12.55 -1.13 -24.19
C PHE A 130 11.25 -0.93 -24.99
N ALA A 131 10.09 -1.19 -24.37
CA ALA A 131 8.79 -0.99 -25.03
C ALA A 131 8.47 0.49 -25.35
N GLN A 132 9.00 1.44 -24.58
CA GLN A 132 8.87 2.87 -24.87
C GLN A 132 9.78 3.31 -26.03
N PHE A 133 10.94 2.68 -26.20
CA PHE A 133 11.83 2.95 -27.32
C PHE A 133 11.26 2.46 -28.66
N GLU A 134 10.59 1.30 -28.68
CA GLU A 134 9.95 0.76 -29.89
C GLU A 134 8.75 1.59 -30.38
N MET A 135 8.01 2.26 -29.49
CA MET A 135 6.89 3.13 -29.89
C MET A 135 7.30 4.55 -30.32
N GLY A 136 8.58 4.91 -30.25
CA GLY A 136 9.12 6.22 -30.67
C GLY A 136 9.55 6.29 -32.14
N TRP A 137 9.47 5.20 -32.91
CA TRP A 137 9.93 5.10 -34.31
C TRP A 137 8.79 4.97 -35.33
N VAL A 138 7.64 5.58 -35.06
CA VAL A 138 6.59 5.78 -36.07
C VAL A 138 6.33 7.28 -36.21
N SER A 139 7.23 7.94 -36.92
CA SER A 139 7.02 9.26 -37.54
C SER A 139 7.50 9.20 -38.98
#